data_AF-L8H3H6-F1
#
_entry.id   AF-L8H3H6-F1
#
_cell.length_a   1.000
_cell.length_b   1.000
_cell.length_c   1.000
_cell.angle_alpha   90.00
_cell.angle_beta   90.00
_cell.angle_gamma   90.00
#
_symmetry.space_group_name_H-M   'P 1'
#
loop_
_entity.id
_entity.type
_entity.pdbx_description
1 polymer ?
#
loop_
_entity_poly.entity_id
_entity_poly.type
_entity_poly.pdbx_seq_one_letter_code
_entity_poly.pdbx_strand_id
1 'polypeptide(L)'
;MSTTTRRAVRVALVGLTGAGKTALGRLLCHSRPDLFTPSNSASSQTPGQVGELAYPELHLLLRVLDTMGLDDTQRPPEVVRQQTTQGIASLAGGVDFFFLCMKAERFTEPTYVAYKYLLEGVLGEGCLGNVWLVVTASGADLSRDSGAQQAWVRQSRSNRHFDEMVARLGADRIVTRPSLPPRDPAGREEEFNAQRRDEARAALLRVITANAPTRYTIAELEQAQEAYDRQCRKLEARAADEARRLREEQVRAATEQERAQLEQRLGEIEERLQRQLGELRASQQRAVEQAAVTYVQHKTRALDVVMEGLQVVGMVVSAGKCVLQ
;
A
#
# COMPACT_ATOMS: atom_id res chain seq x y z
N MET A 1 -45.54 38.58 -15.59
CA MET A 1 -44.13 38.68 -15.15
C MET A 1 -43.56 37.27 -15.07
N SER A 2 -42.84 36.83 -16.11
CA SER A 2 -42.20 35.50 -16.12
C SER A 2 -41.04 35.52 -15.12
N THR A 3 -41.15 34.78 -14.03
CA THR A 3 -40.03 34.50 -13.13
C THR A 3 -39.04 33.62 -13.89
N THR A 4 -38.08 34.23 -14.57
CA THR A 4 -36.98 33.50 -15.21
C THR A 4 -36.13 32.86 -14.10
N THR A 5 -36.43 31.61 -13.77
CA THR A 5 -35.72 30.83 -12.75
C THR A 5 -34.26 30.71 -13.17
N ARG A 6 -33.34 31.33 -12.39
CA ARG A 6 -31.90 31.20 -12.63
C ARG A 6 -31.47 29.75 -12.41
N ARG A 7 -30.69 29.19 -13.33
CA ARG A 7 -30.08 27.87 -13.18
C ARG A 7 -29.06 27.94 -12.06
N ALA A 8 -29.28 27.23 -10.95
CA ALA A 8 -28.32 27.14 -9.86
C ALA A 8 -27.35 25.97 -10.09
N VAL A 9 -26.06 26.29 -10.24
CA VAL A 9 -24.97 25.30 -10.44
C VAL A 9 -24.01 25.33 -9.27
N ARG A 10 -23.60 24.14 -8.81
CA ARG A 10 -22.70 23.93 -7.69
C ARG A 10 -21.42 23.27 -8.16
N VAL A 11 -20.29 23.92 -7.91
CA VAL A 11 -18.97 23.45 -8.31
C VAL A 11 -18.15 23.21 -7.05
N ALA A 12 -17.58 22.02 -6.89
CA ALA A 12 -16.61 21.73 -5.85
C ALA A 12 -15.21 21.69 -6.46
N LEU A 13 -14.28 22.47 -5.90
CA LEU A 13 -12.88 22.50 -6.30
C LEU A 13 -12.13 21.49 -5.44
N VAL A 14 -11.55 20.47 -6.05
CA VAL A 14 -10.87 19.36 -5.37
C VAL A 14 -9.46 19.17 -5.92
N GLY A 15 -8.56 18.54 -5.16
CA GLY A 15 -7.17 18.33 -5.57
C GLY A 15 -6.15 18.60 -4.47
N LEU A 16 -4.85 18.45 -4.77
CA LEU A 16 -3.78 18.52 -3.77
C LEU A 16 -3.59 19.93 -3.19
N THR A 17 -2.89 20.00 -2.05
CA THR A 17 -2.50 21.28 -1.44
C THR A 17 -1.60 22.05 -2.40
N GLY A 18 -1.86 23.35 -2.54
CA GLY A 18 -1.12 24.19 -3.49
C GLY A 18 -1.43 23.93 -4.97
N ALA A 19 -2.43 23.10 -5.31
CA ALA A 19 -2.89 22.88 -6.69
C ALA A 19 -3.72 24.03 -7.27
N GLY A 20 -3.81 25.18 -6.60
CA GLY A 20 -4.48 26.37 -7.14
C GLY A 20 -6.00 26.42 -7.00
N LYS A 21 -6.62 25.57 -6.17
CA LYS A 21 -8.07 25.54 -5.91
C LYS A 21 -8.63 26.91 -5.47
N THR A 22 -8.10 27.50 -4.41
CA THR A 22 -8.50 28.84 -3.93
C THR A 22 -8.35 29.92 -5.00
N ALA A 23 -7.26 29.87 -5.77
CA ALA A 23 -7.06 30.81 -6.88
C ALA A 23 -8.09 30.61 -7.99
N LEU A 24 -8.56 29.38 -8.22
CA LEU A 24 -9.61 29.03 -9.19
C LEU A 24 -10.99 29.47 -8.68
N GLY A 25 -11.28 29.28 -7.40
CA GLY A 25 -12.52 29.75 -6.76
C GLY A 25 -12.64 31.26 -6.84
N ARG A 26 -11.57 31.99 -6.55
CA ARG A 26 -11.52 33.44 -6.74
C ARG A 26 -11.75 33.83 -8.19
N LEU A 27 -11.12 33.15 -9.16
CA LEU A 27 -11.33 33.42 -10.59
C LEU A 27 -12.81 33.27 -11.00
N LEU A 28 -13.47 32.20 -10.55
CA LEU A 28 -14.90 31.94 -10.76
C LEU A 28 -15.83 32.87 -9.98
N CYS A 29 -15.32 33.65 -9.03
CA CYS A 29 -16.11 34.59 -8.23
C CYS A 29 -15.66 36.05 -8.44
N HIS A 30 -15.25 36.42 -9.66
CA HIS A 30 -14.78 37.78 -10.05
C HIS A 30 -13.60 38.31 -9.24
N SER A 31 -12.73 37.44 -8.72
CA SER A 31 -11.58 37.80 -7.87
C SER A 31 -11.94 38.66 -6.67
N ARG A 32 -13.17 38.53 -6.17
CA ARG A 32 -13.67 39.25 -5.00
C ARG A 32 -12.81 38.93 -3.77
N PRO A 33 -12.10 39.92 -3.19
CA PRO A 33 -11.09 39.69 -2.15
C PRO A 33 -11.69 39.27 -0.80
N ASP A 34 -13.00 39.50 -0.60
CA ASP A 34 -13.81 39.08 0.54
C ASP A 34 -14.17 37.58 0.51
N LEU A 35 -14.09 36.94 -0.66
CA LEU A 35 -14.40 35.53 -0.84
C LEU A 35 -13.12 34.68 -0.84
N PHE A 36 -13.20 33.52 -0.18
CA PHE A 36 -12.10 32.58 -0.05
C PHE A 36 -10.85 33.15 0.65
N THR A 37 -11.03 33.93 1.71
CA THR A 37 -9.92 34.47 2.52
C THR A 37 -9.29 33.37 3.38
N PRO A 38 -7.97 33.16 3.36
CA PRO A 38 -7.35 32.21 4.29
C PRO A 38 -7.62 32.70 5.71
N SER A 39 -8.33 31.91 6.51
CA SER A 39 -8.49 32.20 7.93
C SER A 39 -7.12 32.07 8.60
N ASN A 40 -6.59 33.17 9.16
CA ASN A 40 -5.31 33.21 9.87
C ASN A 40 -5.30 32.41 11.20
N SER A 41 -6.32 31.59 11.47
CA SER A 41 -6.39 30.72 12.64
C SER A 41 -5.81 29.36 12.30
N ALA A 42 -4.62 29.07 12.83
CA ALA A 42 -3.94 27.76 12.81
C ALA A 42 -4.74 26.62 13.49
N SER A 43 -6.02 26.84 13.84
CA SER A 43 -6.90 25.91 14.53
C SER A 43 -8.25 25.66 13.80
N SER A 44 -8.58 26.38 12.72
CA SER A 44 -9.90 26.21 12.10
C SER A 44 -9.91 25.03 11.12
N GLN A 45 -10.50 23.94 11.59
CA GLN A 45 -10.95 22.79 10.81
C GLN A 45 -12.12 23.19 9.89
N THR A 46 -11.92 24.16 8.99
CA THR A 46 -13.00 24.68 8.16
C THR A 46 -13.30 23.65 7.04
N PRO A 47 -14.54 23.15 6.89
CA PRO A 47 -14.92 22.13 5.89
C PRO A 47 -14.71 22.52 4.41
N GLY A 48 -14.30 23.77 4.17
CA GLY A 48 -14.20 24.41 2.88
C GLY A 48 -14.80 25.81 2.94
N GLN A 49 -14.53 26.64 1.94
CA GLN A 49 -15.11 27.97 1.81
C GLN A 49 -16.09 27.99 0.65
N VAL A 50 -17.27 28.56 0.85
CA VAL A 50 -18.28 28.67 -0.21
C VAL A 50 -18.35 30.11 -0.68
N GLY A 51 -18.12 30.32 -1.97
CA GLY A 51 -18.42 31.56 -2.66
C GLY A 51 -19.68 31.42 -3.49
N GLU A 52 -20.50 32.48 -3.53
CA GLU A 52 -21.68 32.53 -4.38
C GLU A 52 -21.64 33.78 -5.25
N LEU A 53 -21.98 33.60 -6.53
CA LEU A 53 -21.99 34.67 -7.50
C LEU A 53 -23.07 34.42 -8.57
N ALA A 54 -23.87 35.45 -8.84
CA ALA A 54 -24.78 35.45 -9.97
C ALA A 54 -24.07 35.96 -11.24
N TYR A 55 -24.34 35.29 -12.36
CA TYR A 55 -24.01 35.71 -13.71
C TYR A 55 -25.32 36.00 -14.46
N PRO A 56 -25.86 37.23 -14.35
CA PRO A 56 -27.15 37.60 -14.95
C PRO A 56 -27.21 37.33 -16.46
N GLU A 57 -26.12 37.61 -17.17
CA GLU A 57 -25.96 37.43 -18.61
C GLU A 57 -25.98 35.95 -19.05
N LEU A 58 -25.71 35.03 -18.12
CA LEU A 58 -25.78 33.58 -18.34
C LEU A 58 -27.02 32.94 -17.71
N HIS A 59 -27.91 33.74 -17.10
CA HIS A 59 -29.03 33.26 -16.27
C HIS A 59 -28.60 32.21 -15.23
N LEU A 60 -27.40 32.38 -14.67
CA LEU A 60 -26.71 31.39 -13.83
C LEU A 60 -26.50 31.92 -12.42
N LEU A 61 -26.77 31.09 -11.42
CA LEU A 61 -26.33 31.28 -10.04
C LEU A 61 -25.26 30.23 -9.75
N LEU A 62 -24.01 30.67 -9.58
CA LEU A 62 -22.87 29.78 -9.34
C LEU A 62 -22.54 29.76 -7.84
N ARG A 63 -22.49 28.56 -7.27
CA ARG A 63 -21.98 28.30 -5.92
C ARG A 63 -20.70 27.48 -6.05
N VAL A 64 -19.60 27.99 -5.52
CA VAL A 64 -18.28 27.37 -5.61
C VAL A 64 -17.79 27.02 -4.22
N LEU A 65 -17.56 25.73 -3.98
CA LEU A 65 -16.93 25.21 -2.77
C LEU A 65 -15.43 25.04 -3.03
N ASP A 66 -14.60 25.78 -2.32
CA ASP A 66 -13.16 25.52 -2.23
C ASP A 66 -12.92 24.51 -1.11
N THR A 67 -12.51 23.28 -1.46
CA THR A 67 -12.23 22.25 -0.46
C THR A 67 -10.80 22.35 0.04
N MET A 68 -10.56 21.74 1.20
CA MET A 68 -9.19 21.49 1.65
C MET A 68 -8.42 20.62 0.63
N GLY A 69 -7.10 20.75 0.60
CA GLY A 69 -6.23 19.84 -0.15
C GLY A 69 -6.01 18.48 0.54
N LEU A 70 -5.82 17.43 -0.28
CA LEU A 70 -5.55 16.07 0.20
C LEU A 70 -4.17 15.88 0.84
N ASP A 71 -3.17 16.62 0.35
CA ASP A 71 -1.76 16.41 0.69
C ASP A 71 -1.34 17.18 1.96
N ASP A 72 -2.29 17.48 2.85
CA ASP A 72 -1.97 18.00 4.17
C ASP A 72 -1.41 16.82 4.98
N THR A 73 -0.11 16.54 4.86
CA THR A 73 0.66 15.42 5.46
C THR A 73 0.50 15.26 6.97
N GLN A 74 -0.23 16.19 7.60
CA GLN A 74 -0.59 16.20 9.01
C GLN A 74 -1.95 15.51 9.29
N ARG A 75 -2.75 15.16 8.26
CA ARG A 75 -4.14 14.69 8.45
C ARG A 75 -4.37 13.26 7.96
N PRO A 76 -5.08 12.43 8.74
CA PRO A 76 -5.45 11.11 8.30
C PRO A 76 -6.50 11.15 7.17
N PRO A 77 -6.52 10.14 6.27
CA PRO A 77 -7.43 10.07 5.13
C PRO A 77 -8.92 10.19 5.51
N GLU A 78 -9.30 9.74 6.71
CA GLU A 78 -10.65 9.85 7.29
C GLU A 78 -11.07 11.32 7.47
N VAL A 79 -10.15 12.16 7.94
CA VAL A 79 -10.42 13.59 8.16
C VAL A 79 -10.65 14.29 6.82
N VAL A 80 -9.88 13.94 5.78
CA VAL A 80 -10.08 14.52 4.46
C VAL A 80 -11.42 14.10 3.86
N ARG A 81 -11.83 12.84 4.03
CA ARG A 81 -13.16 12.35 3.62
C ARG A 81 -14.28 13.06 4.35
N GLN A 82 -14.17 13.18 5.67
CA GLN A 82 -15.18 13.85 6.50
C GLN A 82 -15.32 15.32 6.11
N GLN A 83 -14.21 16.04 5.95
CA GLN A 83 -14.23 17.46 5.58
C GLN A 83 -14.76 17.66 4.16
N THR A 84 -14.42 16.78 3.21
CA THR A 84 -14.98 16.83 1.86
C THR A 84 -16.49 16.62 1.89
N THR A 85 -16.97 15.64 2.66
CA THR A 85 -18.40 15.35 2.83
C THR A 85 -19.14 16.51 3.48
N GLN A 86 -18.59 17.10 4.55
CA GLN A 86 -19.16 18.29 5.20
C GLN A 86 -19.17 19.52 4.28
N GLY A 87 -18.09 19.73 3.51
CA GLY A 87 -18.02 20.79 2.51
C GLY A 87 -19.11 20.62 1.44
N ILE A 88 -19.27 19.41 0.91
CA ILE A 88 -20.32 19.11 -0.08
C ILE A 88 -21.72 19.25 0.53
N ALA A 89 -21.90 18.86 1.79
CA ALA A 89 -23.16 19.05 2.50
C ALA A 89 -23.57 20.52 2.58
N SER A 90 -22.61 21.45 2.70
CA SER A 90 -22.87 22.90 2.68
C SER A 90 -23.41 23.43 1.34
N LEU A 91 -23.19 22.70 0.24
CA LEU A 91 -23.71 23.08 -1.08
C LEU A 91 -25.23 22.81 -1.23
N ALA A 92 -25.89 22.25 -0.22
CA ALA A 92 -27.34 22.01 -0.14
C ALA A 92 -27.91 21.33 -1.39
N GLY A 93 -27.94 19.99 -1.39
CA GLY A 93 -28.56 19.19 -2.45
C GLY A 93 -27.58 18.59 -3.47
N GLY A 94 -26.26 18.65 -3.23
CA GLY A 94 -25.24 17.96 -4.03
C GLY A 94 -24.34 18.87 -4.88
N VAL A 95 -23.51 18.25 -5.72
CA VAL A 95 -22.51 18.89 -6.58
C VAL A 95 -22.84 18.61 -8.04
N ASP A 96 -22.81 19.64 -8.88
CA ASP A 96 -22.98 19.48 -10.32
C ASP A 96 -21.64 19.21 -11.00
N PHE A 97 -20.56 19.89 -10.58
CA PHE A 97 -19.22 19.71 -11.15
C PHE A 97 -18.14 19.57 -10.07
N PHE A 98 -17.22 18.63 -10.27
CA PHE A 98 -15.96 18.56 -9.54
C PHE A 98 -14.84 19.10 -10.43
N PHE A 99 -14.26 20.24 -10.08
CA PHE A 99 -13.07 20.76 -10.75
C PHE A 99 -11.83 20.24 -10.04
N LEU A 100 -11.26 19.18 -10.60
CA LEU A 100 -10.04 18.56 -10.13
C LEU A 100 -8.83 19.40 -10.53
N CYS A 101 -8.34 20.19 -9.59
CA CYS A 101 -7.21 21.09 -9.81
C CYS A 101 -5.89 20.33 -9.73
N MET A 102 -5.04 20.53 -10.74
CA MET A 102 -3.73 19.88 -10.85
C MET A 102 -2.70 20.85 -11.44
N LYS A 103 -1.47 20.86 -10.92
CA LYS A 103 -0.36 21.60 -11.55
C LYS A 103 0.26 20.82 -12.71
N ALA A 104 0.56 21.50 -13.81
CA ALA A 104 1.12 20.86 -15.01
C ALA A 104 2.44 20.10 -14.74
N GLU A 105 3.27 20.61 -13.83
CA GLU A 105 4.59 20.06 -13.50
C GLU A 105 4.57 18.91 -12.48
N ARG A 106 3.42 18.62 -11.85
CA ARG A 106 3.33 17.76 -10.66
C ARG A 106 2.64 16.43 -10.93
N PHE A 107 3.07 15.71 -11.97
CA PHE A 107 2.56 14.37 -12.26
C PHE A 107 3.57 13.27 -11.93
N THR A 108 3.82 13.09 -10.63
CA THR A 108 4.67 12.03 -10.09
C THR A 108 3.83 10.90 -9.50
N GLU A 109 4.42 9.73 -9.28
CA GLU A 109 3.73 8.57 -8.68
C GLU A 109 3.02 8.89 -7.35
N PRO A 110 3.63 9.60 -6.38
CA PRO A 110 2.93 10.01 -5.15
C PRO A 110 1.69 10.87 -5.41
N THR A 111 1.80 11.84 -6.31
CA THR A 111 0.67 12.70 -6.65
C THR A 111 -0.44 11.94 -7.37
N TYR A 112 -0.08 10.98 -8.23
CA TYR A 112 -1.03 10.10 -8.90
C TYR A 112 -1.79 9.22 -7.91
N VAL A 113 -1.10 8.62 -6.93
CA VAL A 113 -1.74 7.84 -5.86
C VAL A 113 -2.74 8.69 -5.08
N ALA A 114 -2.40 9.93 -4.76
CA ALA A 114 -3.29 10.85 -4.08
C ALA A 114 -4.52 11.24 -4.92
N TYR A 115 -4.35 11.51 -6.22
CA TYR A 115 -5.48 11.77 -7.12
C TYR A 115 -6.35 10.53 -7.33
N LYS A 116 -5.75 9.34 -7.41
CA LYS A 116 -6.48 8.08 -7.48
C LYS A 116 -7.34 7.88 -6.23
N TYR A 117 -6.75 8.09 -5.05
CA TYR A 117 -7.49 8.05 -3.79
C TYR A 117 -8.61 9.10 -3.72
N LEU A 118 -8.41 10.30 -4.26
CA LEU A 118 -9.47 11.30 -4.36
C LEU A 118 -10.66 10.78 -5.16
N LEU A 119 -10.39 10.22 -6.35
CA LEU A 119 -11.43 9.77 -7.27
C LEU A 119 -12.13 8.51 -6.77
N GLU A 120 -11.39 7.55 -6.22
CA GLU A 120 -11.92 6.26 -5.81
C GLU A 120 -12.43 6.25 -4.37
N GLY A 121 -11.63 6.77 -3.45
CA GLY A 121 -11.87 6.65 -2.00
C GLY A 121 -12.59 7.82 -1.36
N VAL A 122 -12.49 9.02 -1.95
CA VAL A 122 -13.19 10.21 -1.43
C VAL A 122 -14.48 10.47 -2.20
N LEU A 123 -14.40 10.56 -3.52
CA LEU A 123 -15.54 10.95 -4.36
C LEU A 123 -16.34 9.75 -4.87
N GLY A 124 -15.66 8.67 -5.27
CA GLY A 124 -16.25 7.47 -5.87
C GLY A 124 -16.27 7.49 -7.40
N GLU A 125 -16.15 6.31 -8.01
CA GLU A 125 -16.20 6.15 -9.48
C GLU A 125 -17.50 6.68 -10.12
N GLY A 126 -18.61 6.68 -9.37
CA GLY A 126 -19.88 7.23 -9.84
C GLY A 126 -19.82 8.74 -10.13
N CYS A 127 -18.88 9.47 -9.53
CA CYS A 127 -18.76 10.92 -9.73
C CYS A 127 -18.02 11.30 -11.02
N LEU A 128 -17.37 10.36 -11.72
CA LEU A 128 -16.48 10.68 -12.84
C LEU A 128 -17.18 11.49 -13.95
N GLY A 129 -18.49 11.29 -14.14
CA GLY A 129 -19.33 12.09 -15.06
C GLY A 129 -19.37 13.59 -14.73
N ASN A 130 -19.12 13.95 -13.48
CA ASN A 130 -19.12 15.31 -12.96
C ASN A 130 -17.70 15.91 -12.87
N VAL A 131 -16.65 15.11 -13.05
CA VAL A 131 -15.26 15.53 -12.85
C VAL A 131 -14.67 16.16 -14.12
N TRP A 132 -14.07 17.33 -13.94
CA TRP A 132 -13.30 18.06 -14.96
C TRP A 132 -11.91 18.35 -14.43
N LEU A 133 -10.88 17.90 -15.16
CA LEU A 133 -9.49 18.15 -14.81
C LEU A 133 -9.12 19.58 -15.18
N VAL A 134 -8.81 20.41 -14.18
CA VAL A 134 -8.36 21.79 -14.37
C VAL A 134 -6.87 21.88 -14.13
N VAL A 135 -6.11 22.05 -15.21
CA VAL A 135 -4.65 22.19 -15.16
C VAL A 135 -4.30 23.63 -14.81
N THR A 136 -3.88 23.86 -13.57
CA THR A 136 -3.48 25.16 -13.04
C THR A 136 -1.99 25.39 -13.28
N ALA A 137 -1.61 26.51 -13.92
CA ALA A 137 -0.23 26.95 -14.07
C ALA A 137 0.72 25.92 -14.72
N SER A 138 0.74 25.92 -16.05
CA SER A 138 1.96 25.62 -16.79
C SER A 138 2.72 26.94 -16.97
N GLY A 139 4.05 26.95 -16.84
CA GLY A 139 4.86 28.12 -17.23
C GLY A 139 4.64 28.54 -18.70
N ALA A 140 4.06 27.66 -19.52
CA ALA A 140 3.55 27.98 -20.84
C ALA A 140 2.07 28.41 -20.78
N ASP A 141 1.71 29.46 -21.52
CA ASP A 141 0.34 29.97 -21.63
C ASP A 141 -0.57 29.03 -22.46
N LEU A 142 -0.88 27.85 -21.91
CA LEU A 142 -1.66 26.80 -22.56
C LEU A 142 -3.13 27.15 -22.79
N SER A 143 -3.61 28.30 -22.31
CA SER A 143 -5.02 28.71 -22.42
C SER A 143 -5.33 29.55 -23.66
N ARG A 144 -4.32 30.03 -24.39
CA ARG A 144 -4.53 30.89 -25.57
C ARG A 144 -4.91 30.11 -26.83
N ASP A 145 -4.45 28.88 -26.92
CA ASP A 145 -4.61 28.07 -28.11
C ASP A 145 -5.13 26.68 -27.73
N SER A 146 -6.32 26.36 -28.23
CA SER A 146 -6.90 25.02 -28.09
C SER A 146 -5.97 23.96 -28.71
N GLY A 147 -5.19 24.33 -29.74
CA GLY A 147 -4.11 23.53 -30.30
C GLY A 147 -2.97 23.27 -29.30
N ALA A 148 -2.44 24.32 -28.66
CA ALA A 148 -1.43 24.19 -27.62
C ALA A 148 -1.89 23.38 -26.41
N GLN A 149 -3.15 23.54 -25.97
CA GLN A 149 -3.73 22.69 -24.93
C GLN A 149 -3.76 21.22 -25.37
N GLN A 150 -4.27 20.93 -26.56
CA GLN A 150 -4.33 19.56 -27.09
C GLN A 150 -2.93 18.98 -27.29
N ALA A 151 -1.96 19.77 -27.74
CA ALA A 151 -0.57 19.38 -27.91
C ALA A 151 0.06 19.03 -26.56
N TRP A 152 -0.16 19.86 -25.53
CA TRP A 152 0.30 19.57 -24.18
C TRP A 152 -0.33 18.29 -23.63
N VAL A 153 -1.66 18.11 -23.76
CA VAL A 153 -2.32 16.86 -23.33
C VAL A 153 -1.71 15.66 -24.05
N ARG A 154 -1.51 15.73 -25.38
CA ARG A 154 -0.88 14.65 -26.15
C ARG A 154 0.54 14.36 -25.68
N GLN A 155 1.33 15.39 -25.38
CA GLN A 155 2.70 15.23 -24.89
C GLN A 155 2.72 14.63 -23.48
N SER A 156 1.85 15.10 -22.59
CA SER A 156 1.75 14.64 -21.20
C SER A 156 1.30 13.19 -21.09
N ARG A 157 0.62 12.64 -22.11
CA ARG A 157 0.28 11.20 -22.20
C ARG A 157 1.49 10.28 -22.36
N SER A 158 2.69 10.81 -22.59
CA SER A 158 3.93 10.03 -22.44
C SER A 158 4.15 9.53 -21.00
N ASN A 159 3.57 10.20 -20.00
CA ASN A 159 3.55 9.73 -18.63
C ASN A 159 2.39 8.73 -18.44
N ARG A 160 2.73 7.47 -18.13
CA ARG A 160 1.77 6.37 -17.93
C ARG A 160 0.66 6.72 -16.94
N HIS A 161 1.01 7.34 -15.82
CA HIS A 161 0.04 7.67 -14.79
C HIS A 161 -0.93 8.76 -15.27
N PHE A 162 -0.44 9.74 -16.05
CA PHE A 162 -1.28 10.81 -16.58
C PHE A 162 -2.21 10.25 -17.65
N ASP A 163 -1.69 9.40 -18.53
CA ASP A 163 -2.49 8.75 -19.56
C ASP A 163 -3.63 7.91 -18.97
N GLU A 164 -3.37 7.18 -17.89
CA GLU A 164 -4.40 6.44 -17.16
C GLU A 164 -5.49 7.36 -16.61
N MET A 165 -5.12 8.49 -16.00
CA MET A 165 -6.10 9.47 -15.50
C MET A 165 -6.92 10.10 -16.63
N VAL A 166 -6.30 10.42 -17.77
CA VAL A 166 -6.99 10.92 -18.96
C VAL A 166 -7.93 9.86 -19.53
N ALA A 167 -7.51 8.59 -19.57
CA ALA A 167 -8.34 7.48 -20.04
C ALA A 167 -9.58 7.28 -19.16
N ARG A 168 -9.46 7.51 -17.85
CA ARG A 168 -10.57 7.44 -16.89
C ARG A 168 -11.54 8.61 -16.99
N LEU A 169 -11.03 9.84 -17.13
CA LEU A 169 -11.86 11.05 -17.12
C LEU A 169 -12.46 11.39 -18.49
N GLY A 170 -11.75 11.05 -19.57
CA GLY A 170 -12.03 11.53 -20.92
C GLY A 170 -11.17 12.74 -21.28
N ALA A 171 -10.60 12.72 -22.49
CA ALA A 171 -9.72 13.79 -22.96
C ALA A 171 -10.45 15.13 -23.19
N ASP A 172 -11.76 15.08 -23.39
CA ASP A 172 -12.68 16.21 -23.55
C ASP A 172 -12.99 16.94 -22.24
N ARG A 173 -12.68 16.33 -21.08
CA ARG A 173 -12.93 16.91 -19.74
C ARG A 173 -11.73 17.61 -19.12
N ILE A 174 -10.76 18.01 -19.94
CA ILE A 174 -9.55 18.70 -19.50
C ILE A 174 -9.64 20.16 -19.88
N VAL A 175 -9.38 21.05 -18.93
CA VAL A 175 -9.36 22.50 -19.11
C VAL A 175 -8.05 23.06 -18.59
N THR A 176 -7.36 23.89 -19.38
CA THR A 176 -6.16 24.59 -18.92
C THR A 176 -6.51 25.97 -18.41
N ARG A 177 -5.84 26.38 -17.32
CA ARG A 177 -5.87 27.75 -16.81
C ARG A 177 -4.55 28.45 -17.17
N PRO A 178 -4.58 29.71 -17.64
CA PRO A 178 -3.37 30.51 -17.82
C PRO A 178 -2.62 30.67 -16.50
N SER A 179 -1.29 30.62 -16.57
CA SER A 179 -0.45 31.17 -15.50
C SER A 179 -0.57 32.69 -15.51
N LEU A 180 -1.00 33.27 -14.39
CA LEU A 180 -1.03 34.72 -14.21
C LEU A 180 0.31 35.13 -13.61
N PRO A 181 1.04 36.10 -14.21
CA PRO A 181 2.23 36.65 -13.58
C PRO A 181 1.86 37.34 -12.25
N PRO A 182 2.83 37.50 -11.33
CA PRO A 182 2.64 38.26 -10.10
C PRO A 182 2.16 39.69 -10.41
N ARG A 183 1.52 40.32 -9.43
CA ARG A 183 0.94 41.66 -9.57
C ARG A 183 2.04 42.68 -9.86
N ASP A 184 1.98 43.33 -11.02
CA ASP A 184 2.86 44.45 -11.37
C ASP A 184 2.50 45.69 -10.54
N PRO A 185 3.45 46.27 -9.79
CA PRO A 185 3.23 47.54 -9.09
C PRO A 185 3.02 48.74 -10.03
N ALA A 186 3.34 48.64 -11.33
CA ALA A 186 3.24 49.75 -12.30
C ALA A 186 1.92 49.79 -13.10
N GLY A 187 0.98 48.87 -12.85
CA GLY A 187 -0.43 48.94 -13.32
C GLY A 187 -0.68 48.62 -14.81
N ARG A 188 0.33 48.63 -15.69
CA ARG A 188 0.16 48.30 -17.13
C ARG A 188 -0.06 46.81 -17.37
N GLU A 189 0.56 45.97 -16.55
CA GLU A 189 0.30 44.52 -16.57
C GLU A 189 -1.07 44.18 -15.97
N GLU A 190 -1.72 45.09 -15.21
CA GLU A 190 -2.97 44.81 -14.50
C GLU A 190 -4.17 44.65 -15.45
N GLU A 191 -4.24 45.45 -16.52
CA GLU A 191 -5.26 45.37 -17.59
C GLU A 191 -5.09 44.13 -18.45
N PHE A 192 -3.87 43.85 -18.91
CA PHE A 192 -3.56 42.63 -19.67
C PHE A 192 -3.83 41.36 -18.85
N ASN A 193 -3.51 41.39 -17.56
CA ASN A 193 -3.81 40.30 -16.65
C ASN A 193 -5.32 40.21 -16.35
N ALA A 194 -6.07 41.31 -16.38
CA ALA A 194 -7.53 41.30 -16.25
C ALA A 194 -8.18 40.59 -17.45
N GLN A 195 -7.77 40.94 -18.67
CA GLN A 195 -8.24 40.26 -19.87
C GLN A 195 -7.97 38.75 -19.80
N ARG A 196 -6.76 38.33 -19.40
CA ARG A 196 -6.43 36.91 -19.26
C ARG A 196 -7.25 36.20 -18.17
N ARG A 197 -7.57 36.89 -17.08
CA ARG A 197 -8.50 36.38 -16.06
C ARG A 197 -9.90 36.20 -16.64
N ASP A 198 -10.38 37.16 -17.41
CA ASP A 198 -11.72 37.12 -18.00
C ASP A 198 -11.84 36.01 -19.06
N GLU A 199 -10.83 35.82 -19.91
CA GLU A 199 -10.78 34.72 -20.89
C GLU A 199 -10.77 33.35 -20.22
N ALA A 200 -9.95 33.17 -19.18
CA ALA A 200 -9.91 31.93 -18.40
C ALA A 200 -11.23 31.64 -17.69
N ARG A 201 -11.84 32.68 -17.10
CA ARG A 201 -13.16 32.59 -16.47
C ARG A 201 -14.21 32.21 -17.49
N ALA A 202 -14.22 32.84 -18.66
CA ALA A 202 -15.14 32.53 -19.75
C ALA A 202 -15.00 31.09 -20.22
N ALA A 203 -13.78 30.54 -20.30
CA ALA A 203 -13.56 29.14 -20.66
C ALA A 203 -14.19 28.17 -19.64
N LEU A 204 -14.02 28.41 -18.34
CA LEU A 204 -14.62 27.60 -17.29
C LEU A 204 -16.14 27.73 -17.24
N LEU A 205 -16.67 28.94 -17.45
CA LEU A 205 -18.11 29.18 -17.52
C LEU A 205 -18.74 28.51 -18.74
N ARG A 206 -18.04 28.46 -19.89
CA ARG A 206 -18.48 27.69 -21.07
C ARG A 206 -18.63 26.21 -20.75
N VAL A 207 -17.71 25.62 -19.98
CA VAL A 207 -17.84 24.23 -19.52
C VAL A 207 -19.10 24.06 -18.67
N ILE A 208 -19.34 24.98 -17.73
CA ILE A 208 -20.51 24.93 -16.85
C ILE A 208 -21.83 25.09 -17.62
N THR A 209 -21.88 25.98 -18.61
CA THR A 209 -23.11 26.27 -19.36
C THR A 209 -23.39 25.26 -20.46
N ALA A 210 -22.34 24.73 -21.12
CA ALA A 210 -22.47 23.73 -22.18
C ALA A 210 -22.79 22.32 -21.65
N ASN A 211 -22.57 22.06 -20.36
CA ASN A 211 -22.79 20.75 -19.75
C ASN A 211 -23.87 20.82 -18.68
N ALA A 212 -24.64 19.74 -18.52
CA ALA A 212 -25.65 19.60 -17.48
C ALA A 212 -25.59 18.17 -16.90
N PRO A 213 -24.49 17.84 -16.18
CA PRO A 213 -24.36 16.51 -15.59
C PRO A 213 -25.44 16.28 -14.53
N THR A 214 -25.81 15.02 -14.33
CA THR A 214 -26.69 14.62 -13.23
C THR A 214 -26.03 15.01 -11.91
N ARG A 215 -26.77 15.68 -11.04
CA ARG A 215 -26.23 16.19 -9.78
C ARG A 215 -25.80 15.04 -8.86
N TYR A 216 -24.53 15.07 -8.45
CA TYR A 216 -23.97 14.12 -7.52
C TYR A 216 -24.37 14.47 -6.08
N THR A 217 -25.12 13.59 -5.45
CA THR A 217 -25.71 13.80 -4.13
C THR A 217 -24.74 13.41 -3.02
N ILE A 218 -25.02 13.91 -1.80
CA ILE A 218 -24.26 13.52 -0.61
C ILE A 218 -24.46 12.02 -0.32
N ALA A 219 -25.66 11.48 -0.56
CA ALA A 219 -25.94 10.06 -0.37
C ALA A 219 -25.10 9.18 -1.31
N GLU A 220 -24.93 9.56 -2.57
CA GLU A 220 -24.06 8.85 -3.52
C GLU A 220 -22.60 8.91 -3.08
N LEU A 221 -22.15 10.07 -2.58
CA LEU A 221 -20.81 10.23 -2.00
C LEU A 221 -20.57 9.30 -0.80
N GLU A 222 -21.50 9.27 0.15
CA GLU A 222 -21.42 8.41 1.34
C GLU A 222 -21.42 6.92 0.94
N GLN A 223 -22.31 6.52 0.02
CA GLN A 223 -22.34 5.16 -0.51
C GLN A 223 -21.04 4.76 -1.20
N ALA A 224 -20.42 5.68 -1.94
CA ALA A 224 -19.13 5.44 -2.59
C ALA A 224 -18.00 5.25 -1.57
N GLN A 225 -17.95 6.09 -0.53
CA GLN A 225 -16.94 5.99 0.53
C GLN A 225 -17.07 4.65 1.29
N GLU A 226 -18.30 4.25 1.63
CA GLU A 226 -18.53 2.94 2.24
C GLU A 226 -18.16 1.78 1.32
N ALA A 227 -18.45 1.89 0.02
CA ALA A 227 -18.11 0.86 -0.96
C ALA A 227 -16.59 0.69 -1.07
N TYR A 228 -15.86 1.81 -1.08
CA TYR A 228 -14.40 1.81 -1.05
C TYR A 228 -13.86 1.16 0.23
N ASP A 229 -14.38 1.52 1.40
CA ASP A 229 -13.98 0.90 2.68
C ASP A 229 -14.24 -0.61 2.71
N ARG A 230 -15.39 -1.05 2.18
CA ARG A 230 -15.70 -2.48 2.02
C ARG A 230 -14.70 -3.17 1.10
N GLN A 231 -14.25 -2.51 0.04
CA GLN A 231 -13.26 -3.05 -0.88
C GLN A 231 -11.87 -3.14 -0.22
N CYS A 232 -11.43 -2.10 0.49
CA CYS A 232 -10.18 -2.11 1.26
C CYS A 232 -10.16 -3.25 2.27
N ARG A 233 -11.20 -3.40 3.10
CA ARG A 233 -11.30 -4.50 4.07
C ARG A 233 -11.24 -5.89 3.43
N LYS A 234 -11.86 -6.06 2.25
CA LYS A 234 -11.79 -7.32 1.49
C LYS A 234 -10.38 -7.62 0.99
N LEU A 235 -9.67 -6.60 0.49
CA LEU A 235 -8.29 -6.75 0.01
C LEU A 235 -7.32 -7.03 1.16
N GLU A 236 -7.47 -6.31 2.29
CA GLU A 236 -6.70 -6.53 3.50
C GLU A 236 -6.92 -7.93 4.08
N ALA A 237 -8.17 -8.40 4.15
CA ALA A 237 -8.47 -9.75 4.60
C ALA A 237 -7.84 -10.83 3.71
N ARG A 238 -7.89 -10.65 2.38
CA ARG A 238 -7.23 -11.56 1.43
C ARG A 238 -5.71 -11.56 1.62
N ALA A 239 -5.10 -10.39 1.74
CA ALA A 239 -3.66 -10.27 1.97
C ALA A 239 -3.24 -10.89 3.31
N ALA A 240 -4.05 -10.74 4.37
CA ALA A 240 -3.81 -11.34 5.66
C ALA A 240 -3.93 -12.88 5.62
N ASP A 241 -4.93 -13.40 4.90
CA ASP A 241 -5.11 -14.84 4.70
C ASP A 241 -3.95 -15.45 3.89
N GLU A 242 -3.51 -14.78 2.83
CA GLU A 242 -2.35 -15.19 2.02
C GLU A 242 -1.07 -15.18 2.86
N ALA A 243 -0.81 -14.10 3.61
CA ALA A 243 0.33 -14.01 4.51
C ALA A 243 0.30 -15.08 5.60
N ARG A 244 -0.89 -15.41 6.12
CA ARG A 244 -1.06 -16.49 7.10
C ARG A 244 -0.73 -17.85 6.50
N ARG A 245 -1.21 -18.16 5.30
CA ARG A 245 -0.93 -19.43 4.60
C ARG A 245 0.56 -19.61 4.35
N LEU A 246 1.22 -18.58 3.81
CA LEU A 246 2.67 -18.60 3.58
C LEU A 246 3.45 -18.84 4.89
N ARG A 247 3.02 -18.22 5.99
CA ARG A 247 3.63 -18.42 7.30
C ARG A 247 3.41 -19.83 7.84
N GLU A 248 2.20 -20.39 7.71
CA GLU A 248 1.89 -21.76 8.11
C GLU A 248 2.70 -22.79 7.30
N GLU A 249 2.86 -22.58 5.98
CA GLU A 249 3.71 -23.40 5.12
C GLU A 249 5.18 -23.34 5.52
N GLN A 250 5.72 -22.14 5.79
CA GLN A 250 7.09 -21.97 6.28
C GLN A 250 7.33 -22.68 7.61
N VAL A 251 6.39 -22.58 8.55
CA VAL A 251 6.49 -23.26 9.86
C VAL A 251 6.44 -24.77 9.67
N ARG A 252 5.56 -25.31 8.82
CA ARG A 252 5.50 -26.74 8.52
C ARG A 252 6.80 -27.24 7.90
N ALA A 253 7.32 -26.55 6.89
CA ALA A 253 8.58 -26.91 6.26
C ALA A 253 9.76 -26.89 7.24
N ALA A 254 9.84 -25.88 8.11
CA ALA A 254 10.86 -25.82 9.16
C ALA A 254 10.71 -26.98 10.17
N THR A 255 9.49 -27.30 10.57
CA THR A 255 9.19 -28.40 11.51
C THR A 255 9.56 -29.75 10.90
N GLU A 256 9.26 -29.98 9.62
CA GLU A 256 9.61 -31.21 8.90
C GLU A 256 11.12 -31.37 8.76
N GLN A 257 11.84 -30.28 8.45
CA GLN A 257 13.30 -30.29 8.41
C GLN A 257 13.91 -30.62 9.77
N GLU A 258 13.45 -29.99 10.84
CA GLU A 258 13.93 -30.24 12.19
C GLU A 258 13.66 -31.70 12.62
N ARG A 259 12.46 -32.21 12.31
CA ARG A 259 12.11 -33.60 12.58
C ARG A 259 13.02 -34.57 11.81
N ALA A 260 13.28 -34.32 10.53
CA ALA A 260 14.18 -35.16 9.73
C ALA A 260 15.61 -35.15 10.28
N GLN A 261 16.10 -33.99 10.75
CA GLN A 261 17.41 -33.89 11.40
C GLN A 261 17.46 -34.68 12.71
N LEU A 262 16.40 -34.59 13.54
CA LEU A 262 16.31 -35.35 14.78
C LEU A 262 16.25 -36.86 14.53
N GLU A 263 15.48 -37.30 13.53
CA GLU A 263 15.38 -38.71 13.13
C GLU A 263 16.74 -39.23 12.64
N GLN A 264 17.49 -38.45 11.84
CA GLN A 264 18.84 -38.81 11.43
C GLN A 264 19.79 -38.94 12.63
N ARG A 265 19.79 -37.96 13.55
CA ARG A 265 20.63 -38.00 14.76
C ARG A 265 20.29 -39.17 15.68
N LEU A 266 19.01 -39.49 15.81
CA LEU A 266 18.56 -40.66 16.56
C LEU A 266 19.11 -41.95 15.94
N GLY A 267 19.01 -42.10 14.61
CA GLY A 267 19.59 -43.24 13.90
C GLY A 267 21.09 -43.38 14.11
N GLU A 268 21.85 -42.28 14.03
CA GLU A 268 23.29 -42.27 14.30
C GLU A 268 23.62 -42.69 15.74
N ILE A 269 22.83 -42.25 16.72
CA ILE A 269 22.98 -42.62 18.12
C ILE A 269 22.66 -44.10 18.34
N GLU A 270 21.59 -44.61 17.73
CA GLU A 270 21.19 -46.02 17.82
C GLU A 270 22.25 -46.94 17.22
N GLU A 271 22.78 -46.63 16.04
CA GLU A 271 23.87 -47.39 15.45
C GLU A 271 25.11 -47.39 16.34
N ARG A 272 25.45 -46.24 16.93
CA ARG A 272 26.59 -46.12 17.85
C ARG A 272 26.40 -46.99 19.10
N LEU A 273 25.20 -46.96 19.68
CA LEU A 273 24.82 -47.81 20.81
C LEU A 273 24.88 -49.30 20.47
N GLN A 274 24.38 -49.69 19.30
CA GLN A 274 24.44 -51.08 18.84
C GLN A 274 25.89 -51.56 18.65
N ARG A 275 26.77 -50.72 18.07
CA ARG A 275 28.20 -51.03 17.96
C ARG A 275 28.85 -51.22 19.33
N GLN A 276 28.62 -50.29 20.26
CA GLN A 276 29.16 -50.38 21.63
C GLN A 276 28.67 -51.62 22.37
N LEU A 277 27.38 -51.95 22.27
CA LEU A 277 26.82 -53.18 22.85
C LEU A 277 27.43 -54.43 22.22
N GLY A 278 27.64 -54.44 20.91
CA GLY A 278 28.31 -55.54 20.20
C GLY A 278 29.75 -55.74 20.67
N GLU A 279 30.52 -54.65 20.79
CA GLU A 279 31.89 -54.66 21.32
C GLU A 279 31.95 -55.15 22.77
N LEU A 280 31.04 -54.69 23.63
CA LEU A 280 30.92 -55.14 25.03
C LEU A 280 30.56 -56.62 25.13
N ARG A 281 29.63 -57.12 24.30
CA ARG A 281 29.30 -58.56 24.26
C ARG A 281 30.49 -59.38 23.80
N ALA A 282 31.17 -58.94 22.74
CA ALA A 282 32.36 -59.62 22.24
C ALA A 282 33.49 -59.62 23.28
N SER A 283 33.70 -58.52 24.01
CA SER A 283 34.72 -58.44 25.06
C SER A 283 34.39 -59.35 26.24
N GLN A 284 33.13 -59.38 26.69
CA GLN A 284 32.69 -60.32 27.73
C GLN A 284 32.85 -61.77 27.29
N GLN A 285 32.49 -62.10 26.05
CA GLN A 285 32.61 -63.47 25.55
C GLN A 285 34.07 -63.93 25.48
N ARG A 286 34.97 -63.06 25.00
CA ARG A 286 36.42 -63.33 25.04
C ARG A 286 36.94 -63.50 26.46
N ALA A 287 36.46 -62.70 27.41
CA ALA A 287 36.85 -62.83 28.81
C ALA A 287 36.40 -64.16 29.43
N VAL A 288 35.18 -64.61 29.12
CA VAL A 288 34.65 -65.93 29.53
C VAL A 288 35.45 -67.07 28.90
N GLU A 289 35.75 -67.00 27.60
CA GLU A 289 36.57 -67.98 26.90
C GLU A 289 37.99 -68.05 27.48
N GLN A 290 38.63 -66.90 27.71
CA GLN A 290 39.94 -66.85 28.36
C GLN A 290 39.90 -67.43 29.77
N ALA A 291 38.88 -67.12 30.56
CA ALA A 291 38.71 -67.71 31.89
C ALA A 291 38.53 -69.24 31.82
N ALA A 292 37.76 -69.74 30.84
CA ALA A 292 37.56 -71.17 30.63
C ALA A 292 38.85 -71.89 30.21
N VAL A 293 39.62 -71.32 29.27
CA VAL A 293 40.93 -71.85 28.86
C VAL A 293 41.90 -71.88 30.03
N THR A 294 41.96 -70.79 30.80
CA THR A 294 42.81 -70.68 31.98
C THR A 294 42.43 -71.72 33.05
N TYR A 295 41.13 -71.93 33.29
CA TYR A 295 40.62 -72.96 34.19
C TYR A 295 41.03 -74.37 33.75
N VAL A 296 40.87 -74.69 32.45
CA VAL A 296 41.28 -75.99 31.89
C VAL A 296 42.79 -76.18 32.07
N GLN A 297 43.61 -75.20 31.69
CA GLN A 297 45.08 -75.26 31.83
C GLN A 297 45.53 -75.48 33.27
N HIS A 298 44.89 -74.80 34.23
CA HIS A 298 45.16 -75.03 35.66
C HIS A 298 44.81 -76.46 36.09
N LYS A 299 43.70 -77.01 35.59
CA LYS A 299 43.28 -78.39 35.90
C LYS A 299 44.18 -79.44 35.24
N THR A 300 44.62 -79.24 34.01
CA THR A 300 45.60 -80.13 33.35
C THR A 300 46.94 -80.09 34.05
N ARG A 301 47.47 -78.90 34.39
CA ARG A 301 48.70 -78.81 35.20
C ARG A 301 48.58 -79.51 36.55
N ALA A 302 47.44 -79.38 37.23
CA ALA A 302 47.21 -80.09 38.48
C ALA A 302 47.21 -81.62 38.28
N LEU A 303 46.62 -82.11 37.18
CA LEU A 303 46.67 -83.51 36.81
C LEU A 303 48.09 -83.98 36.45
N ASP A 304 48.85 -83.20 35.69
CA ASP A 304 50.24 -83.51 35.32
C ASP A 304 51.13 -83.62 36.58
N VAL A 305 50.98 -82.71 37.54
CA VAL A 305 51.69 -82.77 38.83
C VAL A 305 51.31 -84.01 39.64
N VAL A 306 50.02 -84.39 39.65
CA VAL A 306 49.55 -85.63 40.31
C VAL A 306 50.13 -86.87 39.61
N MET A 307 50.17 -86.87 38.28
CA MET A 307 50.70 -87.99 37.48
C MET A 307 52.23 -88.12 37.62
N GLU A 308 52.97 -87.02 37.64
CA GLU A 308 54.40 -87.02 37.96
C GLU A 308 54.65 -87.54 39.38
N GLY A 309 53.85 -87.11 40.36
CA GLY A 309 53.91 -87.65 41.72
C GLY A 309 53.67 -89.17 41.78
N LEU A 310 52.70 -89.67 41.01
CA LEU A 310 52.42 -91.12 40.91
C LEU A 310 53.54 -91.89 40.19
N GLN A 311 54.21 -91.31 39.20
CA GLN A 311 55.38 -91.93 38.57
C GLN A 311 56.58 -92.01 39.51
N VAL A 312 56.81 -90.99 40.33
CA VAL A 312 57.84 -91.02 41.39
C VAL A 312 57.53 -92.12 42.41
N VAL A 313 56.26 -92.24 42.85
CA VAL A 313 55.84 -93.34 43.74
C VAL A 313 56.00 -94.70 43.07
N GLY A 314 55.63 -94.83 41.79
CA GLY A 314 55.82 -96.06 41.01
C GLY A 314 57.28 -96.46 40.84
N MET A 315 58.19 -95.50 40.65
CA MET A 315 59.64 -95.74 40.63
C MET A 315 60.18 -96.16 42.00
N VAL A 316 59.70 -95.59 43.10
CA VAL A 316 60.07 -96.02 44.46
C VAL A 316 59.60 -97.46 44.74
N VAL A 317 58.41 -97.84 44.28
CA VAL A 317 57.88 -99.22 44.41
C VAL A 317 58.67 -100.21 43.52
N SER A 318 59.11 -99.79 42.33
CA SER A 318 59.96 -100.60 41.44
C SER A 318 61.37 -100.78 41.99
N ALA A 319 61.96 -99.75 42.60
CA ALA A 319 63.27 -99.86 43.26
C ALA A 319 63.20 -100.76 44.50
N GLY A 320 62.09 -100.75 45.25
CA GLY A 320 61.87 -101.64 46.38
C GLY A 320 61.75 -103.13 46.01
N LYS A 321 61.37 -103.47 44.76
CA LYS A 321 61.32 -104.87 44.29
C LYS A 321 62.67 -105.42 43.84
N CYS A 322 63.65 -104.58 43.53
CA CYS A 322 64.98 -105.01 43.08
C CYS A 322 65.94 -105.36 44.24
N VAL A 323 65.53 -105.16 45.51
CA VAL A 323 66.34 -105.47 46.70
C VAL A 323 65.95 -106.82 47.33
N LEU A 324 65.05 -107.59 46.70
CA LEU A 324 64.49 -108.83 47.27
C LEU A 324 64.60 -110.09 46.39
N GLN A 325 65.55 -110.14 45.44
CA GLN A 325 65.95 -111.39 44.77
C GLN A 325 67.46 -111.50 44.66
#